data_AF-A0A3A4PS36-F1
#
_entry.id   AF-A0A3A4PS36-F1
#
_cell.length_a   1.000
_cell.length_b   1.000
_cell.length_c   1.000
_cell.angle_alpha   90.00
_cell.angle_beta   90.00
_cell.angle_gamma   90.00
#
_symmetry.space_group_name_H-M   'P 1'
#
loop_
_entity.id
_entity.type
_entity.pdbx_description
1 polymer ?
#
loop_
_entity_poly.entity_id
_entity_poly.type
_entity_poly.pdbx_seq_one_letter_code
_entity_poly.pdbx_strand_id
1 'polypeptide(L)'
;MDEQSSGSDLEPGGLSRNTISLNVIERVDLYATRPNGVSRKQGLSRARPRSPGRNHRPTGASARPPRAEGPSVREWNDWRWQLRHRIRDLEGLEEAFRLTDDERLAVERIGGHLPVGITPYYARLIRADDPDDPIRRTMVPQTGELVQGPGEADDPLAEDSHMPVPGLVHRYPDRVLFLVTSFCATYCRYCTRARLVGKTGEYHFNTQQYERALDYLREHAEIRDVLLSGGDPLTMQDDRLEWILSRLRAIPHVEFLRLGSKIPVVLPQRITPELCRMLRKYHPFWLSIHFMHPNELTPEVARACGRLADAGIPLGAQIVLMRGVNDSVETMKKLVHGLLKNRVRPYYIYQCDPISGSAHLRTPIEKGLEIVAGLRGFTTGYAVPTFVVDAPGGGGKIPVFPDTLIGRDGDHVLFRNYEGKTYRYYDPE
;
A
#
# COMPACT_ATOMS: atom_id res chain seq x y z
N MET A 1 -28.59 1.64 29.81
CA MET A 1 -28.25 0.29 29.29
C MET A 1 -28.26 0.41 27.78
N ASP A 2 -27.14 0.59 27.09
CA ASP A 2 -25.76 0.27 27.45
C ASP A 2 -24.77 1.31 26.92
N GLU A 3 -23.77 1.60 27.75
CA GLU A 3 -22.57 2.37 27.43
C GLU A 3 -21.72 1.59 26.41
N GLN A 4 -21.73 2.03 25.15
CA GLN A 4 -20.67 1.65 24.21
C GLN A 4 -19.52 2.65 24.33
N SER A 5 -18.48 2.18 25.00
CA SER A 5 -17.14 2.76 25.12
C SER A 5 -16.70 3.46 23.84
N SER A 6 -16.32 4.73 24.00
CA SER A 6 -15.59 5.59 23.08
C SER A 6 -14.19 5.03 22.79
N GLY A 7 -14.10 4.01 21.93
CA GLY A 7 -12.85 3.57 21.33
C GLY A 7 -12.39 4.58 20.28
N SER A 8 -11.52 5.52 20.66
CA SER A 8 -10.75 6.29 19.69
C SER A 8 -9.86 5.35 18.88
N ASP A 9 -9.81 5.50 17.55
CA ASP A 9 -8.89 4.76 16.66
C ASP A 9 -7.42 5.22 16.83
N LEU A 10 -7.03 5.57 18.05
CA LEU A 10 -5.62 5.67 18.40
C LEU A 10 -5.02 4.25 18.29
N GLU A 11 -3.72 4.18 17.93
CA GLU A 11 -3.01 2.89 17.87
C GLU A 11 -3.38 2.04 19.09
N PRO A 12 -3.80 0.77 18.93
CA PRO A 12 -4.30 -0.04 20.03
C PRO A 12 -3.33 0.02 21.21
N GLY A 13 -3.75 0.72 22.27
CA GLY A 13 -2.95 0.95 23.45
C GLY A 13 -2.69 -0.36 24.18
N GLY A 14 -1.41 -0.66 24.39
CA GLY A 14 -0.95 -1.84 25.13
C GLY A 14 -0.59 -3.03 24.24
N LEU A 15 0.56 -2.96 23.57
CA LEU A 15 1.16 -4.10 22.89
C LEU A 15 2.63 -4.20 23.31
N SER A 16 3.04 -5.38 23.80
CA SER A 16 4.39 -5.62 24.31
C SER A 16 5.45 -5.50 23.20
N ARG A 17 6.68 -5.18 23.60
CA ARG A 17 7.90 -5.10 22.78
C ARG A 17 8.32 -6.47 22.23
N ASN A 18 7.52 -7.05 21.35
CA ASN A 18 7.88 -8.28 20.65
C ASN A 18 8.18 -7.96 19.18
N THR A 19 9.35 -7.40 18.92
CA THR A 19 9.89 -7.33 17.56
C THR A 19 10.43 -8.71 17.19
N ILE A 20 10.24 -9.12 15.94
CA ILE A 20 10.69 -10.42 15.42
C ILE A 20 11.68 -10.16 14.28
N SER A 21 12.92 -10.61 14.44
CA SER A 21 13.97 -10.49 13.42
C SER A 21 13.58 -11.21 12.10
N LEU A 22 13.97 -10.65 10.94
CA LEU A 22 13.75 -11.28 9.63
C LEU A 22 14.34 -12.70 9.54
N ASN A 23 15.47 -12.96 10.23
CA ASN A 23 16.10 -14.29 10.30
C ASN A 23 15.18 -15.37 10.92
N VAL A 24 14.16 -14.94 11.66
CA VAL A 24 13.13 -15.76 12.28
C VAL A 24 11.92 -15.91 11.35
N ILE A 25 11.65 -14.92 10.49
CA ILE A 25 10.57 -14.90 9.49
C ILE A 25 10.90 -15.78 8.26
N GLU A 26 12.16 -15.84 7.84
CA GLU A 26 12.59 -16.71 6.72
C GLU A 26 12.37 -18.21 6.98
N ARG A 27 12.13 -18.60 8.24
CA ARG A 27 11.97 -20.01 8.65
C ARG A 27 10.54 -20.54 8.53
N VAL A 28 9.59 -19.72 8.11
CA VAL A 28 8.21 -20.18 7.84
C VAL A 28 8.17 -20.85 6.47
N ASP A 29 8.28 -22.17 6.45
CA ASP A 29 8.13 -22.97 5.22
C ASP A 29 6.65 -23.02 4.81
N LEU A 30 6.20 -21.98 4.09
CA LEU A 30 4.79 -21.77 3.71
C LEU A 30 4.31 -22.72 2.60
N TYR A 31 5.19 -23.57 2.04
CA TYR A 31 4.89 -24.35 0.84
C TYR A 31 5.34 -25.82 0.90
N ALA A 32 5.51 -26.40 2.10
CA ALA A 32 5.74 -27.83 2.26
C ALA A 32 4.49 -28.67 1.93
N THR A 33 4.13 -28.76 0.65
CA THR A 33 3.27 -29.82 0.13
C THR A 33 4.08 -31.12 0.14
N ARG A 34 3.91 -31.93 1.19
CA ARG A 34 4.44 -33.30 1.21
C ARG A 34 3.75 -34.11 0.10
N PRO A 35 4.46 -34.68 -0.89
CA PRO A 35 3.86 -35.67 -1.76
C PRO A 35 3.64 -36.96 -0.96
N ASN A 36 2.42 -37.47 -1.06
CA ASN A 36 2.00 -38.73 -0.46
C ASN A 36 2.87 -39.91 -0.91
N GLY A 37 3.34 -40.67 0.08
CA GLY A 37 3.54 -42.12 0.09
C GLY A 37 4.01 -42.85 -1.16
N VAL A 38 5.29 -43.25 -1.16
CA VAL A 38 5.69 -44.55 -1.72
C VAL A 38 6.58 -45.28 -0.71
N SER A 39 6.07 -46.40 -0.22
CA SER A 39 6.75 -47.36 0.64
C SER A 39 7.88 -48.06 -0.12
N ARG A 40 9.10 -48.08 0.44
CA ARG A 40 10.13 -49.05 0.06
C ARG A 40 10.69 -49.74 1.30
N LYS A 41 10.45 -51.05 1.37
CA LYS A 41 10.95 -51.99 2.37
C LYS A 41 12.45 -52.27 2.21
N GLN A 42 13.09 -52.42 3.38
CA GLN A 42 14.14 -53.38 3.78
C GLN A 42 15.48 -53.45 3.00
N GLY A 43 16.59 -53.43 3.76
CA GLY A 43 17.89 -53.85 3.26
C GLY A 43 19.06 -53.71 4.24
N LEU A 44 19.16 -54.67 5.17
CA LEU A 44 20.38 -55.29 5.72
C LEU A 44 21.41 -54.50 6.56
N SER A 45 21.60 -55.03 7.77
CA SER A 45 22.66 -54.82 8.74
C SER A 45 24.06 -55.18 8.24
N ARG A 46 25.08 -54.46 8.73
CA ARG A 46 26.41 -55.02 9.05
C ARG A 46 27.05 -54.25 10.21
N ALA A 47 27.64 -55.00 11.13
CA ALA A 47 28.15 -54.54 12.41
C ALA A 47 29.68 -54.64 12.51
N ARG A 48 30.22 -53.88 13.49
CA ARG A 48 31.52 -53.95 14.21
C ARG A 48 32.74 -53.23 13.60
N PRO A 49 33.75 -52.84 14.41
CA PRO A 49 33.95 -53.09 15.86
C PRO A 49 34.13 -51.84 16.75
N ARG A 50 34.03 -52.07 18.08
CA ARG A 50 34.31 -51.12 19.16
C ARG A 50 35.79 -51.18 19.54
N SER A 51 36.39 -50.02 19.80
CA SER A 51 37.67 -49.87 20.52
C SER A 51 37.47 -48.90 21.71
N PRO A 52 38.12 -49.11 22.86
CA PRO A 52 37.82 -48.39 24.10
C PRO A 52 38.74 -47.17 24.31
N GLY A 53 38.23 -46.14 24.98
CA GLY A 53 39.07 -45.21 25.74
C GLY A 53 38.82 -43.73 25.50
N ARG A 54 38.05 -43.11 26.40
CA ARG A 54 38.50 -42.07 27.36
C ARG A 54 37.29 -41.27 27.84
N ASN A 55 37.01 -41.37 29.14
CA ASN A 55 36.05 -40.53 29.84
C ASN A 55 36.57 -39.09 29.88
N HIS A 56 36.07 -38.24 28.99
CA HIS A 56 35.99 -36.81 29.24
C HIS A 56 34.54 -36.46 29.54
N ARG A 57 34.27 -36.13 30.80
CA ARG A 57 33.06 -35.41 31.19
C ARG A 57 33.14 -34.02 30.53
N PRO A 58 32.22 -33.62 29.63
CA PRO A 58 32.07 -32.22 29.32
C PRO A 58 31.37 -31.58 30.52
N THR A 59 32.13 -30.78 31.25
CA THR A 59 31.60 -29.80 32.20
C THR A 59 30.65 -28.86 31.47
N GLY A 60 29.41 -28.75 31.97
CA GLY A 60 28.51 -27.62 31.75
C GLY A 60 28.36 -27.17 30.30
N ALA A 61 27.61 -27.92 29.49
CA ALA A 61 26.94 -27.31 28.35
C ALA A 61 25.94 -26.30 28.91
N SER A 62 26.33 -25.04 28.96
CA SER A 62 25.41 -23.90 29.03
C SER A 62 24.34 -24.17 27.98
N ALA A 63 23.12 -24.47 28.45
CA ALA A 63 21.97 -24.61 27.57
C ALA A 63 21.84 -23.27 26.84
N ARG A 64 22.25 -23.26 25.57
CA ARG A 64 22.03 -22.14 24.67
C ARG A 64 20.54 -21.78 24.82
N PRO A 65 20.18 -20.54 25.16
CA PRO A 65 18.78 -20.19 25.30
C PRO A 65 18.05 -20.62 24.02
N PRO A 66 16.85 -21.22 24.13
CA PRO A 66 16.11 -21.64 22.95
C PRO A 66 16.04 -20.45 22.00
N ARG A 67 16.58 -20.62 20.79
CA ARG A 67 16.47 -19.61 19.73
C ARG A 67 14.99 -19.34 19.56
N ALA A 68 14.57 -18.08 19.66
CA ALA A 68 13.17 -17.70 19.48
C ALA A 68 12.60 -18.41 18.24
N GLU A 69 11.62 -19.28 18.47
CA GLU A 69 10.94 -19.97 17.38
C GLU A 69 10.15 -18.93 16.59
N GLY A 70 10.18 -19.03 15.26
CA GLY A 70 9.44 -18.10 14.42
C GLY A 70 7.94 -18.28 14.50
N PRO A 71 7.18 -17.33 13.93
CA PRO A 71 5.73 -17.42 13.98
C PRO A 71 5.24 -18.73 13.37
N SER A 72 4.25 -19.33 13.99
CA SER A 72 3.52 -20.43 13.37
C SER A 72 2.85 -19.96 12.07
N VAL A 73 2.55 -20.89 11.16
CA VAL A 73 1.81 -20.58 9.92
C VAL A 73 0.46 -19.93 10.23
N ARG A 74 -0.17 -20.29 11.35
CA ARG A 74 -1.43 -19.68 11.80
C ARG A 74 -1.25 -18.22 12.19
N GLU A 75 -0.20 -17.90 12.95
CA GLU A 75 0.13 -16.53 13.33
C GLU A 75 0.53 -15.69 12.12
N TRP A 76 1.35 -16.23 11.23
CA TRP A 76 1.75 -15.53 10.01
C TRP A 76 0.56 -15.12 9.14
N ASN A 77 -0.47 -15.97 9.08
CA ASN A 77 -1.70 -15.73 8.32
C ASN A 77 -2.79 -14.96 9.11
N ASP A 78 -2.56 -14.63 10.39
CA ASP A 78 -3.42 -13.73 11.15
C ASP A 78 -3.01 -12.28 10.90
N TRP A 79 -3.85 -11.52 10.21
CA TRP A 79 -3.59 -10.11 9.94
C TRP A 79 -3.47 -9.27 11.22
N ARG A 80 -4.14 -9.69 12.31
CA ARG A 80 -4.02 -9.00 13.61
C ARG A 80 -2.66 -9.26 14.24
N TRP A 81 -2.11 -10.47 14.07
CA TRP A 81 -0.75 -10.79 14.50
C TRP A 81 0.27 -9.93 13.75
N GLN A 82 0.14 -9.80 12.43
CA GLN A 82 1.01 -8.95 11.60
C GLN A 82 0.98 -7.47 12.08
N LEU A 83 -0.20 -6.94 12.42
CA LEU A 83 -0.31 -5.59 12.96
C LEU A 83 0.28 -5.44 14.37
N ARG A 84 0.17 -6.45 15.23
CA ARG A 84 0.79 -6.41 16.56
C ARG A 84 2.32 -6.40 16.48
N HIS A 85 2.90 -7.12 15.52
CA HIS A 85 4.36 -7.32 15.40
C HIS A 85 5.02 -6.42 14.35
N ARG A 86 4.45 -5.26 14.04
CA ARG A 86 5.11 -4.30 13.14
C ARG A 86 6.44 -3.85 13.72
N ILE A 87 7.40 -3.63 12.82
CA ILE A 87 8.61 -2.86 13.09
C ILE A 87 8.19 -1.40 13.25
N ARG A 88 8.58 -0.78 14.38
CA ARG A 88 8.11 0.56 14.79
C ARG A 88 9.21 1.51 15.22
N ASP A 89 10.41 1.00 15.45
CA ASP A 89 11.52 1.75 16.04
C ASP A 89 12.86 1.35 15.41
N LEU A 90 13.91 2.06 15.83
CA LEU A 90 15.27 1.83 15.36
C LEU A 90 15.74 0.42 15.68
N GLU A 91 15.52 -0.06 16.91
CA GLU A 91 15.93 -1.41 17.33
C GLU A 91 15.33 -2.47 16.40
N GLY A 92 14.03 -2.38 16.11
CA GLY A 92 13.41 -3.35 15.22
C GLY A 92 13.83 -3.23 13.75
N LEU A 93 14.19 -2.03 13.30
CA LEU A 93 14.80 -1.85 11.98
C LEU A 93 16.19 -2.47 11.92
N GLU A 94 17.02 -2.33 12.97
CA GLU A 94 18.36 -2.94 13.05
C GLU A 94 18.31 -4.47 13.15
N GLU A 95 17.28 -5.03 13.80
CA GLU A 95 17.05 -6.48 13.83
C GLU A 95 16.63 -7.05 12.46
N ALA A 96 15.95 -6.23 11.66
CA ALA A 96 15.44 -6.62 10.35
C ALA A 96 16.45 -6.37 9.24
N PHE A 97 17.18 -5.25 9.30
CA PHE A 97 17.94 -4.72 8.18
C PHE A 97 19.33 -4.29 8.62
N ARG A 98 20.30 -4.42 7.70
CA ARG A 98 21.59 -3.73 7.85
C ARG A 98 21.38 -2.26 7.50
N LEU A 99 21.15 -1.42 8.51
CA LEU A 99 20.94 0.01 8.32
C LEU A 99 22.23 0.73 7.93
N THR A 100 22.09 1.69 7.02
CA THR A 100 23.12 2.69 6.72
C THR A 100 23.18 3.74 7.84
N ASP A 101 24.26 4.51 7.89
CA ASP A 101 24.38 5.63 8.82
C ASP A 101 23.31 6.70 8.56
N ASP A 102 22.93 6.91 7.29
CA ASP A 102 21.85 7.81 6.90
C ASP A 102 20.51 7.37 7.49
N GLU A 103 20.13 6.09 7.31
CA GLU A 103 18.86 5.57 7.81
C GLU A 103 18.80 5.58 9.35
N ARG A 104 19.90 5.20 10.01
CA ARG A 104 19.98 5.28 11.48
C ARG A 104 19.77 6.72 11.95
N LEU A 105 20.52 7.66 11.36
CA LEU A 105 20.42 9.08 11.70
C LEU A 105 19.02 9.64 11.42
N ALA A 106 18.40 9.23 10.31
CA ALA A 106 17.04 9.62 9.96
C ALA A 106 16.04 9.18 11.02
N VAL A 107 16.06 7.91 11.41
CA VAL A 107 15.14 7.36 12.43
C VAL A 107 15.36 8.02 13.80
N GLU A 108 16.60 8.28 14.18
CA GLU A 108 16.91 8.99 15.44
C GLU A 108 16.38 10.44 15.45
N ARG A 109 16.36 11.10 14.29
CA ARG A 109 16.00 12.52 14.15
C ARG A 109 14.58 12.76 13.67
N ILE A 110 13.86 11.73 13.24
CA ILE A 110 12.53 11.87 12.66
C ILE A 110 11.49 12.41 13.64
N GLY A 111 11.71 12.27 14.95
CA GLY A 111 10.88 12.90 15.98
C GLY A 111 9.37 12.76 15.74
N GLY A 112 8.65 13.89 15.80
CA GLY A 112 7.20 13.98 15.57
C GLY A 112 6.74 14.02 14.10
N HIS A 113 7.60 13.60 13.16
CA HIS A 113 7.24 13.33 11.76
C HIS A 113 6.61 11.93 11.62
N LEU A 114 6.38 11.46 10.38
CA LEU A 114 5.74 10.17 10.10
C LEU A 114 6.51 9.00 10.75
N PRO A 115 5.89 8.21 11.65
CA PRO A 115 6.57 7.14 12.37
C PRO A 115 6.95 5.97 11.45
N VAL A 116 7.79 5.07 11.96
CA VAL A 116 8.08 3.79 11.31
C VAL A 116 6.92 2.83 11.57
N GLY A 117 6.50 2.14 10.52
CA GLY A 117 5.49 1.08 10.62
C GLY A 117 5.63 0.15 9.43
N ILE A 118 6.14 -1.06 9.66
CA ILE A 118 6.32 -2.06 8.62
C ILE A 118 5.79 -3.40 9.14
N THR A 119 4.85 -4.04 8.44
CA THR A 119 4.37 -5.38 8.82
C THR A 119 5.48 -6.41 8.61
N PRO A 120 5.54 -7.48 9.43
CA PRO A 120 6.48 -8.58 9.21
C PRO A 120 6.42 -9.14 7.77
N TYR A 121 5.21 -9.27 7.23
CA TYR A 121 5.00 -9.66 5.83
C TYR A 121 5.70 -8.72 4.84
N TYR A 122 5.50 -7.40 4.98
CA TYR A 122 6.04 -6.46 4.01
C TYR A 122 7.56 -6.29 4.17
N ALA A 123 8.07 -6.35 5.40
CA ALA A 123 9.50 -6.34 5.68
C ALA A 123 10.25 -7.51 5.02
N ARG A 124 9.61 -8.68 4.89
CA ARG A 124 10.17 -9.85 4.18
C ARG A 124 10.40 -9.60 2.69
N LEU A 125 9.72 -8.62 2.08
CA LEU A 125 9.90 -8.30 0.66
C LEU A 125 11.13 -7.43 0.40
N ILE A 126 11.75 -6.92 1.47
CA ILE A 126 12.86 -5.99 1.42
C ILE A 126 14.17 -6.76 1.57
N ARG A 127 15.12 -6.52 0.65
CA ARG A 127 16.49 -7.06 0.77
C ARG A 127 17.19 -6.42 1.96
N ALA A 128 17.62 -7.23 2.93
CA ALA A 128 18.10 -6.73 4.21
C ALA A 128 19.43 -5.97 4.14
N ASP A 129 20.27 -6.32 3.18
CA ASP A 129 21.63 -5.82 2.96
C ASP A 129 21.75 -4.81 1.80
N ASP A 130 20.64 -4.47 1.16
CA ASP A 130 20.60 -3.60 -0.01
C ASP A 130 19.86 -2.29 0.31
N PRO A 131 20.59 -1.18 0.54
CA PRO A 131 19.98 0.11 0.83
C PRO A 131 19.26 0.72 -0.39
N ASP A 132 19.58 0.27 -1.60
CA ASP A 132 18.97 0.72 -2.84
C ASP A 132 17.73 -0.11 -3.22
N ASP A 133 17.33 -1.08 -2.38
CA ASP A 133 16.11 -1.86 -2.60
C ASP A 133 14.90 -0.92 -2.76
N PRO A 134 14.13 -1.04 -3.85
CA PRO A 134 13.09 -0.08 -4.19
C PRO A 134 11.93 -0.08 -3.17
N ILE A 135 11.65 -1.22 -2.51
CA ILE A 135 10.64 -1.26 -1.45
C ILE A 135 11.21 -0.65 -0.17
N ARG A 136 12.49 -0.87 0.15
CA ARG A 136 13.14 -0.24 1.31
C ARG A 136 13.02 1.27 1.30
N ARG A 137 13.30 1.89 0.15
CA ARG A 137 13.17 3.34 -0.08
C ARG A 137 11.74 3.88 0.14
N THR A 138 10.74 3.00 0.11
CA THR A 138 9.35 3.37 0.38
C THR A 138 8.97 3.33 1.86
N MET A 139 9.80 2.71 2.72
CA MET A 139 9.43 2.36 4.10
C MET A 139 10.44 2.77 5.17
N VAL A 140 11.74 2.68 4.90
CA VAL A 140 12.80 3.01 5.86
C VAL A 140 13.14 4.50 5.73
N PRO A 141 13.13 5.27 6.84
CA PRO A 141 13.40 6.69 6.76
C PRO A 141 14.80 7.04 6.26
N GLN A 142 14.92 8.17 5.55
CA GLN A 142 16.18 8.73 5.09
C GLN A 142 16.33 10.19 5.52
N THR A 143 17.55 10.71 5.66
CA THR A 143 17.72 12.10 6.18
C THR A 143 17.19 13.16 5.22
N GLY A 144 17.00 12.82 3.94
CA GLY A 144 16.33 13.66 2.96
C GLY A 144 14.89 14.04 3.37
N GLU A 145 14.25 13.26 4.25
CA GLU A 145 12.93 13.58 4.80
C GLU A 145 12.95 14.73 5.82
N LEU A 146 14.12 15.02 6.40
CA LEU A 146 14.31 16.10 7.37
C LEU A 146 14.53 17.45 6.67
N VAL A 147 14.62 17.46 5.34
CA VAL A 147 14.89 18.65 4.54
C VAL A 147 13.65 18.98 3.71
N GLN A 148 13.02 20.11 4.01
CA GLN A 148 11.94 20.63 3.19
C GLN A 148 12.50 21.25 1.91
N GLY A 149 12.10 20.70 0.76
CA GLY A 149 12.49 21.16 -0.55
C GLY A 149 11.59 22.28 -1.11
N PRO A 150 11.99 22.90 -2.25
CA PRO A 150 11.18 23.92 -2.90
C PRO A 150 9.79 23.41 -3.32
N GLY A 151 8.76 24.21 -2.99
CA GLY A 151 7.36 23.93 -3.33
C GLY A 151 6.69 22.88 -2.45
N GLU A 152 7.38 22.37 -1.42
CA GLU A 152 6.79 21.39 -0.48
C GLU A 152 5.94 22.04 0.60
N ALA A 153 4.88 21.33 1.00
CA ALA A 153 4.02 21.70 2.13
C ALA A 153 3.49 20.45 2.85
N ASP A 154 2.94 20.60 4.06
CA ASP A 154 2.30 19.50 4.79
C ASP A 154 0.95 19.09 4.16
N ASP A 155 0.25 20.04 3.54
CA ASP A 155 -0.98 19.82 2.77
C ASP A 155 -0.92 20.50 1.39
N PRO A 156 -0.08 19.99 0.46
CA PRO A 156 0.07 20.63 -0.84
C PRO A 156 -1.21 20.52 -1.68
N LEU A 157 -2.06 19.53 -1.38
CA LEU A 157 -3.30 19.26 -2.12
C LEU A 157 -4.51 20.01 -1.55
N ALA A 158 -4.30 20.81 -0.49
CA ALA A 158 -5.31 21.64 0.15
C ALA A 158 -6.55 20.85 0.62
N GLU A 159 -6.35 19.59 1.06
CA GLU A 159 -7.45 18.74 1.52
C GLU A 159 -8.15 19.33 2.74
N ASP A 160 -7.39 19.98 3.63
CA ASP A 160 -7.92 20.56 4.86
C ASP A 160 -8.81 21.78 4.56
N SER A 161 -8.44 22.62 3.58
CA SER A 161 -9.28 23.75 3.15
C SER A 161 -10.53 23.34 2.38
N HIS A 162 -10.55 22.12 1.81
CA HIS A 162 -11.69 21.55 1.11
C HIS A 162 -12.55 20.65 2.01
N MET A 163 -12.44 20.80 3.34
CA MET A 163 -13.09 19.94 4.32
C MET A 163 -14.31 20.63 4.96
N PRO A 164 -15.51 20.57 4.34
CA PRO A 164 -16.72 21.21 4.88
C PRO A 164 -17.11 20.72 6.28
N VAL A 165 -16.81 19.45 6.58
CA VAL A 165 -16.91 18.87 7.93
C VAL A 165 -15.70 18.00 8.19
N PRO A 166 -15.17 17.93 9.43
CA PRO A 166 -13.88 17.29 9.62
C PRO A 166 -13.93 15.79 9.26
N GLY A 167 -12.96 15.36 8.44
CA GLY A 167 -12.89 14.02 7.85
C GLY A 167 -13.51 13.88 6.47
N LEU A 168 -14.24 14.87 5.96
CA LEU A 168 -14.90 14.80 4.66
C LEU A 168 -14.38 15.90 3.75
N VAL A 169 -13.63 15.53 2.71
CA VAL A 169 -13.06 16.47 1.74
C VAL A 169 -13.94 16.50 0.49
N HIS A 170 -14.53 17.66 0.20
CA HIS A 170 -15.40 17.90 -0.95
C HIS A 170 -14.75 18.90 -1.91
N ARG A 171 -13.87 18.38 -2.76
CA ARG A 171 -13.07 19.17 -3.72
C ARG A 171 -13.67 19.20 -5.12
N TYR A 172 -14.32 18.12 -5.54
CA TYR A 172 -14.91 18.00 -6.87
C TYR A 172 -16.44 18.07 -6.78
N PRO A 173 -17.14 18.49 -7.85
CA PRO A 173 -18.58 18.78 -7.77
C PRO A 173 -19.49 17.63 -7.33
N ASP A 174 -19.13 16.38 -7.64
CA ASP A 174 -20.03 15.22 -7.52
C ASP A 174 -19.50 14.10 -6.61
N ARG A 175 -18.38 14.34 -5.93
CA ARG A 175 -17.70 13.29 -5.17
C ARG A 175 -16.87 13.82 -4.02
N VAL A 176 -16.78 12.97 -2.99
CA VAL A 176 -16.06 13.27 -1.75
C VAL A 176 -15.01 12.21 -1.44
N LEU A 177 -14.01 12.64 -0.69
CA LEU A 177 -13.06 11.77 0.01
C LEU A 177 -13.45 11.75 1.49
N PHE A 178 -13.86 10.60 1.99
CA PHE A 178 -14.22 10.39 3.39
C PHE A 178 -13.07 9.68 4.10
N LEU A 179 -12.30 10.43 4.88
CA LEU A 179 -11.31 9.90 5.79
C LEU A 179 -12.05 9.16 6.90
N VAL A 180 -11.66 7.93 7.21
CA VAL A 180 -12.36 7.11 8.24
C VAL A 180 -11.41 6.53 9.29
N THR A 181 -10.10 6.62 9.06
CA THR A 181 -9.05 6.25 10.04
C THR A 181 -7.78 7.05 9.73
N SER A 182 -6.86 7.24 10.69
CA SER A 182 -5.48 7.71 10.44
C SER A 182 -4.45 6.58 10.46
N PHE A 183 -4.88 5.36 10.80
CA PHE A 183 -3.99 4.23 10.99
C PHE A 183 -3.73 3.51 9.67
N CYS A 184 -2.46 3.15 9.44
CA CYS A 184 -2.04 2.30 8.33
C CYS A 184 -1.37 1.03 8.85
N ALA A 185 -1.46 -0.07 8.11
CA ALA A 185 -0.64 -1.26 8.39
C ALA A 185 0.86 -0.97 8.17
N THR A 186 1.19 -0.11 7.21
CA THR A 186 2.55 0.37 6.98
C THR A 186 2.55 1.87 6.67
N TYR A 187 3.56 2.60 7.14
CA TYR A 187 3.68 4.05 6.89
C TYR A 187 4.65 4.30 5.74
N CYS A 188 4.10 4.70 4.58
CA CYS A 188 4.88 4.96 3.37
C CYS A 188 5.64 6.29 3.50
N ARG A 189 6.93 6.35 3.19
CA ARG A 189 7.76 7.58 3.31
C ARG A 189 7.35 8.72 2.37
N TYR A 190 6.44 8.45 1.44
CA TYR A 190 5.84 9.40 0.50
C TYR A 190 4.33 9.63 0.78
N CYS A 191 3.90 9.44 2.03
CA CYS A 191 2.49 9.56 2.42
C CYS A 191 1.97 10.99 2.33
N THR A 192 1.04 11.25 1.41
CA THR A 192 0.41 12.57 1.21
C THR A 192 -0.37 13.09 2.42
N ARG A 193 -0.69 12.19 3.34
CA ARG A 193 -1.40 12.46 4.59
C ARG A 193 -0.53 12.20 5.82
N ALA A 194 0.79 12.29 5.68
CA ALA A 194 1.71 12.14 6.81
C ALA A 194 1.35 13.06 7.99
N ARG A 195 0.84 14.27 7.72
CA ARG A 195 0.35 15.21 8.74
C ARG A 195 -0.80 14.67 9.62
N LEU A 196 -1.61 13.73 9.09
CA LEU A 196 -2.75 13.13 9.82
C LEU A 196 -2.30 11.96 10.73
N VAL A 197 -1.09 11.45 10.52
CA VAL A 197 -0.54 10.34 11.31
C VAL A 197 0.06 10.90 12.59
N GLY A 198 -0.41 10.45 13.76
CA GLY A 198 0.08 10.89 15.06
C GLY A 198 -0.36 12.30 15.51
N LYS A 199 -0.88 13.13 14.59
CA LYS A 199 -1.49 14.44 14.87
C LYS A 199 -2.87 14.51 14.22
N THR A 200 -3.91 14.15 14.97
CA THR A 200 -5.28 14.15 14.42
C THR A 200 -5.98 15.50 14.51
N GLY A 201 -5.34 16.55 15.06
CA GLY A 201 -5.95 17.88 15.22
C GLY A 201 -7.31 17.79 15.92
N GLU A 202 -8.31 18.51 15.39
CA GLU A 202 -9.71 18.46 15.85
C GLU A 202 -10.49 17.23 15.35
N TYR A 203 -9.89 16.42 14.49
CA TYR A 203 -10.57 15.32 13.84
C TYR A 203 -10.44 14.04 14.66
N HIS A 204 -11.57 13.55 15.15
CA HIS A 204 -11.62 12.32 15.94
C HIS A 204 -12.33 11.23 15.14
N PHE A 205 -11.61 10.16 14.81
CA PHE A 205 -12.15 8.98 14.13
C PHE A 205 -13.11 8.22 15.06
N ASN A 206 -14.34 8.72 15.17
CA ASN A 206 -15.39 8.20 16.05
C ASN A 206 -16.77 8.32 15.38
N THR A 207 -17.76 7.65 15.95
CA THR A 207 -19.12 7.60 15.42
C THR A 207 -19.76 8.98 15.25
N GLN A 208 -19.60 9.88 16.23
CA GLN A 208 -20.19 11.23 16.17
C GLN A 208 -19.66 12.02 14.96
N GLN A 209 -18.37 11.92 14.71
CA GLN A 209 -17.71 12.56 13.57
C GLN A 209 -18.17 11.94 12.24
N TYR A 210 -18.32 10.63 12.19
CA TYR A 210 -18.85 9.97 10.99
C TYR A 210 -20.30 10.36 10.71
N GLU A 211 -21.13 10.52 11.74
CA GLU A 211 -22.51 10.99 11.58
C GLU A 211 -22.56 12.40 10.99
N ARG A 212 -21.68 13.33 11.42
CA ARG A 212 -21.59 14.67 10.81
C ARG A 212 -21.27 14.61 9.31
N ALA A 213 -20.38 13.70 8.90
CA ALA A 213 -20.08 13.48 7.49
C ALA A 213 -21.27 12.86 6.74
N LEU A 214 -21.99 11.93 7.36
CA LEU A 214 -23.19 11.33 6.78
C LEU A 214 -24.34 12.35 6.64
N ASP A 215 -24.50 13.25 7.60
CA ASP A 215 -25.50 14.34 7.54
C ASP A 215 -25.20 15.30 6.38
N TYR A 216 -23.94 15.72 6.24
CA TYR A 216 -23.51 16.50 5.07
C TYR A 216 -23.85 15.78 3.76
N LEU A 217 -23.58 14.48 3.65
CA LEU A 217 -23.90 13.71 2.44
C LEU A 217 -25.40 13.61 2.16
N ARG A 218 -26.26 13.59 3.19
CA ARG A 218 -27.73 13.59 3.02
C ARG A 218 -28.24 14.93 2.51
N GLU A 219 -27.61 16.03 2.91
CA GLU A 219 -28.00 17.39 2.54
C GLU A 219 -27.52 17.79 1.13
N HIS A 220 -26.51 17.09 0.61
CA HIS A 220 -25.84 17.40 -0.66
C HIS A 220 -26.12 16.34 -1.74
N ALA A 221 -27.24 16.50 -2.46
CA ALA A 221 -27.74 15.55 -3.45
C ALA A 221 -26.88 15.42 -4.72
N GLU A 222 -26.00 16.39 -4.98
CA GLU A 222 -25.03 16.37 -6.09
C GLU A 222 -23.94 15.30 -5.90
N ILE A 223 -23.72 14.84 -4.66
CA ILE A 223 -22.64 13.90 -4.32
C ILE A 223 -23.08 12.46 -4.61
N ARG A 224 -22.61 11.90 -5.72
CA ARG A 224 -22.93 10.53 -6.15
C ARG A 224 -21.83 9.50 -5.87
N ASP A 225 -20.61 9.94 -5.56
CA ASP A 225 -19.44 9.07 -5.39
C ASP A 225 -18.70 9.38 -4.07
N VAL A 226 -18.60 8.37 -3.20
CA VAL A 226 -17.94 8.46 -1.90
C VAL A 226 -16.73 7.53 -1.86
N LEU A 227 -15.53 8.11 -1.74
CA LEU A 227 -14.27 7.38 -1.57
C LEU A 227 -13.87 7.31 -0.10
N LEU A 228 -13.95 6.13 0.51
CA LEU A 228 -13.41 5.86 1.85
C LEU A 228 -11.87 5.77 1.79
N SER A 229 -11.20 6.51 2.67
CA SER A 229 -9.74 6.61 2.74
C SER A 229 -9.29 7.09 4.13
N GLY A 230 -8.14 7.75 4.22
CA GLY A 230 -7.53 8.22 5.46
C GLY A 230 -6.09 7.75 5.54
N GLY A 231 -5.79 7.02 6.62
CA GLY A 231 -4.72 6.03 6.64
C GLY A 231 -5.09 4.88 5.71
N ASP A 232 -5.62 3.79 6.25
CA ASP A 232 -6.14 2.70 5.43
C ASP A 232 -7.42 2.08 6.01
N PRO A 233 -8.60 2.26 5.37
CA PRO A 233 -9.88 1.76 5.88
C PRO A 233 -9.94 0.25 6.10
N LEU A 234 -9.14 -0.55 5.38
CA LEU A 234 -9.12 -2.00 5.57
C LEU A 234 -8.35 -2.43 6.83
N THR A 235 -7.76 -1.50 7.59
CA THR A 235 -7.23 -1.80 8.93
C THR A 235 -8.32 -1.88 10.00
N MET A 236 -9.49 -1.31 9.73
CA MET A 236 -10.64 -1.33 10.65
C MET A 236 -11.19 -2.75 10.79
N GLN A 237 -11.85 -3.03 11.92
CA GLN A 237 -12.60 -4.27 12.09
C GLN A 237 -13.79 -4.31 11.11
N ASP A 238 -14.21 -5.52 10.73
CA ASP A 238 -15.25 -5.74 9.71
C ASP A 238 -16.57 -5.06 10.09
N ASP A 239 -16.97 -5.11 11.36
CA ASP A 239 -18.20 -4.52 11.91
C ASP A 239 -18.22 -3.00 11.81
N ARG A 240 -17.12 -2.34 12.16
CA ARG A 240 -16.99 -0.88 12.08
C ARG A 240 -16.98 -0.40 10.63
N LEU A 241 -16.27 -1.10 9.74
CA LEU A 241 -16.28 -0.80 8.31
C LEU A 241 -17.68 -1.02 7.72
N GLU A 242 -18.33 -2.14 8.08
CA GLU A 242 -19.69 -2.47 7.63
C GLU A 242 -20.70 -1.40 8.08
N TRP A 243 -20.59 -0.91 9.32
CA TRP A 243 -21.43 0.16 9.81
C TRP A 243 -21.35 1.40 8.89
N ILE A 244 -20.14 1.87 8.55
CA ILE A 244 -19.97 3.02 7.65
C ILE A 244 -20.59 2.75 6.28
N LEU A 245 -20.25 1.60 5.67
CA LEU A 245 -20.75 1.23 4.34
C LEU A 245 -22.27 1.11 4.29
N SER A 246 -22.89 0.56 5.33
CA SER A 246 -24.35 0.44 5.42
C SER A 246 -25.05 1.79 5.47
N ARG A 247 -24.47 2.76 6.20
CA ARG A 247 -25.03 4.10 6.33
C ARG A 247 -24.86 4.91 5.06
N LEU A 248 -23.73 4.78 4.38
CA LEU A 248 -23.51 5.39 3.06
C LEU A 248 -24.45 4.82 2.01
N ARG A 249 -24.62 3.49 1.97
CA ARG A 249 -25.51 2.83 1.00
C ARG A 249 -27.00 3.15 1.22
N ALA A 250 -27.37 3.58 2.43
CA ALA A 250 -28.73 4.03 2.74
C ALA A 250 -29.07 5.42 2.18
N ILE A 251 -28.08 6.19 1.70
CA ILE A 251 -28.30 7.51 1.09
C ILE A 251 -28.69 7.32 -0.39
N PRO A 252 -29.92 7.68 -0.82
CA PRO A 252 -30.44 7.28 -2.13
C PRO A 252 -29.65 7.77 -3.35
N HIS A 253 -29.08 8.97 -3.28
CA HIS A 253 -28.30 9.57 -4.39
C HIS A 253 -26.83 9.13 -4.41
N VAL A 254 -26.36 8.38 -3.41
CA VAL A 254 -25.00 7.82 -3.41
C VAL A 254 -24.97 6.55 -4.25
N GLU A 255 -24.46 6.70 -5.47
CA GLU A 255 -24.38 5.64 -6.45
C GLU A 255 -23.14 4.76 -6.24
N PHE A 256 -21.97 5.39 -6.14
CA PHE A 256 -20.68 4.72 -6.09
C PHE A 256 -20.07 4.79 -4.70
N LEU A 257 -19.72 3.63 -4.17
CA LEU A 257 -18.84 3.50 -3.02
C LEU A 257 -17.49 3.00 -3.50
N ARG A 258 -16.44 3.70 -3.10
CA ARG A 258 -15.06 3.35 -3.44
C ARG A 258 -14.21 3.30 -2.19
N LEU A 259 -13.16 2.50 -2.21
CA LEU A 259 -12.21 2.40 -1.10
C LEU A 259 -10.79 2.52 -1.64
N GLY A 260 -9.97 3.36 -1.02
CA GLY A 260 -8.53 3.44 -1.28
C GLY A 260 -7.76 2.65 -0.22
N SER A 261 -6.88 1.73 -0.63
CA SER A 261 -6.13 0.90 0.32
C SER A 261 -4.81 0.37 -0.24
N LYS A 262 -3.79 0.27 0.61
CA LYS A 262 -2.54 -0.48 0.35
C LYS A 262 -2.59 -1.88 0.98
N ILE A 263 -3.59 -2.20 1.81
CA ILE A 263 -3.70 -3.47 2.55
C ILE A 263 -3.56 -4.72 1.68
N PRO A 264 -4.17 -4.85 0.48
CA PRO A 264 -3.96 -6.03 -0.36
C PRO A 264 -2.49 -6.29 -0.67
N VAL A 265 -1.64 -5.26 -0.59
CA VAL A 265 -0.21 -5.29 -0.89
C VAL A 265 0.64 -5.46 0.36
N VAL A 266 0.36 -4.73 1.44
CA VAL A 266 1.20 -4.71 2.66
C VAL A 266 0.73 -5.64 3.78
N LEU A 267 -0.52 -6.10 3.69
CA LEU A 267 -1.16 -7.00 4.65
C LEU A 267 -2.19 -7.88 3.93
N PRO A 268 -1.81 -8.68 2.91
CA PRO A 268 -2.74 -9.49 2.13
C PRO A 268 -3.56 -10.46 2.99
N GLN A 269 -3.08 -10.82 4.18
CA GLN A 269 -3.78 -11.65 5.16
C GLN A 269 -5.12 -11.06 5.61
N ARG A 270 -5.29 -9.73 5.54
CA ARG A 270 -6.52 -9.04 5.90
C ARG A 270 -7.66 -9.30 4.90
N ILE A 271 -7.33 -9.73 3.68
CA ILE A 271 -8.30 -10.05 2.62
C ILE A 271 -8.86 -11.46 2.83
N THR A 272 -9.71 -11.58 3.85
CA THR A 272 -10.37 -12.83 4.25
C THR A 272 -11.64 -13.10 3.42
N PRO A 273 -12.09 -14.36 3.33
CA PRO A 273 -13.40 -14.67 2.74
C PRO A 273 -14.55 -13.92 3.42
N GLU A 274 -14.49 -13.69 4.72
CA GLU A 274 -15.48 -12.95 5.51
C GLU A 274 -15.56 -11.49 5.07
N LEU A 275 -14.41 -10.81 4.97
CA LEU A 275 -14.33 -9.44 4.48
C LEU A 275 -14.89 -9.34 3.06
N CYS A 276 -14.46 -10.23 2.15
CA CYS A 276 -14.94 -10.22 0.76
C CYS A 276 -16.46 -10.45 0.67
N ARG A 277 -17.02 -11.36 1.47
CA ARG A 277 -18.48 -11.56 1.57
C ARG A 277 -19.17 -10.31 2.11
N MET A 278 -18.57 -9.62 3.08
CA MET A 278 -19.12 -8.39 3.63
C MET A 278 -19.18 -7.29 2.56
N LEU A 279 -18.05 -7.00 1.91
CA LEU A 279 -17.93 -5.94 0.90
C LEU A 279 -18.87 -6.16 -0.29
N ARG A 280 -19.07 -7.42 -0.70
CA ARG A 280 -19.98 -7.79 -1.82
C ARG A 280 -21.43 -7.34 -1.59
N LYS A 281 -21.88 -7.20 -0.34
CA LYS A 281 -23.25 -6.71 -0.03
C LYS A 281 -23.47 -5.26 -0.50
N TYR A 282 -22.40 -4.50 -0.69
CA TYR A 282 -22.45 -3.07 -0.94
C TYR A 282 -22.10 -2.71 -2.39
N HIS A 283 -22.40 -3.57 -3.38
CA HIS A 283 -22.25 -3.20 -4.79
C HIS A 283 -23.22 -2.06 -5.23
N PRO A 284 -22.84 -1.24 -6.23
CA PRO A 284 -21.54 -1.18 -6.89
C PRO A 284 -20.45 -0.63 -5.95
N PHE A 285 -19.36 -1.38 -5.80
CA PHE A 285 -18.26 -1.12 -4.89
C PHE A 285 -16.96 -1.28 -5.64
N TRP A 286 -16.05 -0.31 -5.51
CA TRP A 286 -14.77 -0.30 -6.23
C TRP A 286 -13.61 -0.20 -5.26
N LEU A 287 -12.47 -0.79 -5.61
CA LEU A 287 -11.27 -0.73 -4.79
C LEU A 287 -10.10 -0.19 -5.60
N SER A 288 -9.56 0.94 -5.14
CA SER A 288 -8.28 1.48 -5.60
C SER A 288 -7.17 0.94 -4.70
N ILE A 289 -6.31 0.09 -5.26
CA ILE A 289 -5.21 -0.56 -4.57
C ILE A 289 -3.91 0.17 -4.86
N HIS A 290 -3.13 0.45 -3.83
CA HIS A 290 -1.86 1.16 -3.99
C HIS A 290 -0.66 0.22 -4.19
N PHE A 291 -0.05 0.27 -5.39
CA PHE A 291 1.16 -0.46 -5.75
C PHE A 291 2.31 0.50 -6.09
N MET A 292 3.55 0.04 -5.95
CA MET A 292 4.79 0.76 -6.20
C MET A 292 5.75 0.00 -7.08
N HIS A 293 5.93 -1.31 -6.89
CA HIS A 293 7.03 -2.04 -7.52
C HIS A 293 6.65 -3.49 -7.85
N PRO A 294 7.18 -4.12 -8.93
CA PRO A 294 6.90 -5.52 -9.24
C PRO A 294 7.20 -6.51 -8.11
N ASN A 295 8.13 -6.19 -7.20
CA ASN A 295 8.46 -7.04 -6.04
C ASN A 295 7.28 -7.21 -5.07
N GLU A 296 6.29 -6.32 -5.11
CA GLU A 296 5.07 -6.43 -4.33
C GLU A 296 4.08 -7.48 -4.89
N LEU A 297 4.28 -7.95 -6.13
CA LEU A 297 3.39 -8.90 -6.81
C LEU A 297 3.65 -10.35 -6.36
N THR A 298 3.43 -10.61 -5.08
CA THR A 298 3.66 -11.92 -4.47
C THR A 298 2.48 -12.88 -4.68
N PRO A 299 2.64 -14.19 -4.42
CA PRO A 299 1.52 -15.13 -4.37
C PRO A 299 0.44 -14.75 -3.34
N GLU A 300 0.81 -14.17 -2.20
CA GLU A 300 -0.12 -13.68 -1.19
C GLU A 300 -0.99 -12.54 -1.73
N VAL A 301 -0.37 -11.57 -2.40
CA VAL A 301 -1.09 -10.46 -3.06
C VAL A 301 -1.98 -10.97 -4.19
N ALA A 302 -1.49 -11.93 -4.99
CA ALA A 302 -2.27 -12.56 -6.05
C ALA A 302 -3.56 -13.22 -5.52
N ARG A 303 -3.46 -13.94 -4.39
CA ARG A 303 -4.62 -14.53 -3.72
C ARG A 303 -5.57 -13.47 -3.16
N ALA A 304 -5.03 -12.40 -2.57
CA ALA A 304 -5.82 -11.30 -2.03
C ALA A 304 -6.61 -10.58 -3.15
N CYS A 305 -5.93 -10.14 -4.21
CA CYS A 305 -6.57 -9.53 -5.39
C CYS A 305 -7.56 -10.48 -6.04
N GLY A 306 -7.22 -11.77 -6.14
CA GLY A 306 -8.10 -12.81 -6.66
C GLY A 306 -9.44 -12.89 -5.91
N ARG A 307 -9.40 -12.96 -4.57
CA ARG A 307 -10.61 -12.98 -3.73
C ARG A 307 -11.48 -11.74 -3.90
N LEU A 308 -10.87 -10.56 -3.99
CA LEU A 308 -11.60 -9.31 -4.17
C LEU A 308 -12.27 -9.24 -5.55
N ALA A 309 -11.55 -9.65 -6.60
CA ALA A 309 -12.09 -9.72 -7.95
C ALA A 309 -13.21 -10.78 -8.06
N ASP A 310 -13.05 -11.95 -7.43
CA ASP A 310 -14.08 -13.01 -7.39
C ASP A 310 -15.32 -12.59 -6.60
N ALA A 311 -15.17 -11.67 -5.65
CA ALA A 311 -16.30 -11.04 -4.96
C ALA A 311 -17.10 -10.08 -5.87
N GLY A 312 -16.63 -9.81 -7.09
CA GLY A 312 -17.26 -8.91 -8.06
C GLY A 312 -16.77 -7.46 -7.97
N ILE A 313 -15.72 -7.18 -7.20
CA ILE A 313 -15.20 -5.83 -6.97
C ILE A 313 -14.22 -5.45 -8.09
N PRO A 314 -14.48 -4.40 -8.89
CA PRO A 314 -13.50 -3.89 -9.84
C PRO A 314 -12.30 -3.30 -9.11
N LEU A 315 -11.10 -3.71 -9.54
CA LEU A 315 -9.84 -3.32 -8.91
C LEU A 315 -9.05 -2.38 -9.82
N GLY A 316 -8.72 -1.19 -9.31
CA GLY A 316 -7.83 -0.23 -9.96
C GLY A 316 -6.51 -0.10 -9.21
N ALA A 317 -5.37 0.03 -9.89
CA ALA A 317 -4.09 0.30 -9.24
C ALA A 317 -3.76 1.79 -9.29
N GLN A 318 -3.42 2.36 -8.14
CA GLN A 318 -2.82 3.68 -8.00
C GLN A 318 -1.34 3.52 -7.70
N ILE A 319 -0.50 4.16 -8.51
CA ILE A 319 0.96 4.07 -8.42
C ILE A 319 1.49 5.48 -8.26
N VAL A 320 2.44 5.70 -7.34
CA VAL A 320 3.16 6.98 -7.25
C VAL A 320 4.50 6.81 -7.95
N LEU A 321 4.83 7.75 -8.84
CA LEU A 321 6.09 7.76 -9.57
C LEU A 321 7.19 8.26 -8.63
N MET A 322 8.17 7.42 -8.34
CA MET A 322 9.22 7.68 -7.37
C MET A 322 10.61 7.33 -7.90
N ARG A 323 11.55 8.23 -7.62
CA ARG A 323 12.94 8.13 -8.02
C ARG A 323 13.62 6.92 -7.38
N GLY A 324 14.27 6.11 -8.20
CA GLY A 324 14.96 4.90 -7.75
C GLY A 324 14.04 3.81 -7.23
N VAL A 325 12.73 3.91 -7.49
CA VAL A 325 11.74 2.89 -7.13
C VAL A 325 11.10 2.33 -8.40
N ASN A 326 10.40 3.18 -9.15
CA ASN A 326 9.63 2.75 -10.33
C ASN A 326 9.72 3.74 -11.49
N ASP A 327 10.72 4.62 -11.47
CA ASP A 327 11.00 5.65 -12.47
C ASP A 327 11.73 5.13 -13.71
N SER A 328 11.37 3.93 -14.17
CA SER A 328 11.84 3.38 -15.44
C SER A 328 10.72 2.70 -16.20
N VAL A 329 10.76 2.79 -17.54
CA VAL A 329 9.78 2.13 -18.41
C VAL A 329 9.77 0.61 -18.18
N GLU A 330 10.96 0.00 -18.02
CA GLU A 330 11.09 -1.43 -17.81
C GLU A 330 10.41 -1.88 -16.51
N THR A 331 10.70 -1.21 -15.39
CA THR A 331 10.11 -1.53 -14.09
C THR A 331 8.60 -1.32 -14.11
N MET A 332 8.14 -0.19 -14.65
CA MET A 332 6.71 0.10 -14.75
C MET A 332 6.00 -0.92 -15.64
N LYS A 333 6.59 -1.32 -16.78
CA LYS A 333 6.03 -2.34 -17.68
C LYS A 333 5.85 -3.69 -16.98
N LYS A 334 6.85 -4.14 -16.22
CA LYS A 334 6.77 -5.35 -15.40
C LYS A 334 5.62 -5.25 -14.39
N LEU A 335 5.48 -4.09 -13.72
CA LEU A 335 4.44 -3.85 -12.73
C LEU A 335 3.05 -3.93 -13.36
N VAL A 336 2.78 -3.14 -14.40
CA VAL A 336 1.45 -3.07 -15.03
C VAL A 336 1.01 -4.39 -15.64
N HIS A 337 1.95 -5.19 -16.17
CA HIS A 337 1.65 -6.55 -16.66
C HIS A 337 1.25 -7.48 -15.52
N GLY A 338 2.00 -7.44 -14.41
CA GLY A 338 1.69 -8.22 -13.24
C GLY A 338 0.36 -7.83 -12.58
N LEU A 339 0.03 -6.54 -12.57
CA LEU A 339 -1.27 -6.05 -12.11
C LEU A 339 -2.42 -6.66 -12.91
N LEU A 340 -2.32 -6.65 -14.25
CA LEU A 340 -3.35 -7.25 -15.11
C LEU A 340 -3.49 -8.76 -14.91
N LYS A 341 -2.38 -9.49 -14.71
CA LYS A 341 -2.43 -10.92 -14.37
C LYS A 341 -3.19 -11.20 -13.08
N ASN A 342 -3.25 -10.22 -12.17
CA ASN A 342 -3.99 -10.27 -10.91
C ASN A 342 -5.37 -9.61 -10.98
N ARG A 343 -5.88 -9.34 -12.20
CA ARG A 343 -7.16 -8.65 -12.45
C ARG A 343 -7.24 -7.26 -11.82
N VAL A 344 -6.11 -6.59 -11.66
CA VAL A 344 -6.02 -5.19 -11.22
C VAL A 344 -5.70 -4.33 -12.43
N ARG A 345 -6.60 -3.39 -12.77
CA ARG A 345 -6.39 -2.47 -13.89
C ARG A 345 -5.47 -1.31 -13.45
N PRO A 346 -4.33 -1.05 -14.11
CA PRO A 346 -3.57 0.18 -13.90
C PRO A 346 -4.46 1.40 -14.13
N TYR A 347 -4.71 2.18 -13.08
CA TYR A 347 -5.62 3.31 -13.12
C TYR A 347 -4.85 4.61 -13.27
N TYR A 348 -4.03 4.95 -12.28
CA TYR A 348 -3.23 6.17 -12.27
C TYR A 348 -1.75 5.89 -11.97
N ILE A 349 -0.88 6.62 -12.67
CA ILE A 349 0.44 6.97 -12.16
C ILE A 349 0.34 8.43 -11.68
N TYR A 350 0.55 8.66 -10.40
CA TYR A 350 0.65 9.98 -9.80
C TYR A 350 2.09 10.46 -9.90
N GLN A 351 2.28 11.70 -10.32
CA GLN A 351 3.48 12.43 -9.95
C GLN A 351 3.58 12.44 -8.42
N CYS A 352 4.77 12.18 -7.85
CA CYS A 352 4.96 12.29 -6.41
C CYS A 352 4.68 13.73 -5.96
N ASP A 353 3.68 13.86 -5.07
CA ASP A 353 3.23 15.13 -4.55
C ASP A 353 4.34 15.83 -3.77
N PRO A 354 4.37 17.18 -3.77
CA PRO A 354 5.37 17.95 -3.05
C PRO A 354 5.02 18.02 -1.56
N ILE A 355 5.02 16.89 -0.86
CA ILE A 355 4.81 16.85 0.58
C ILE A 355 6.13 17.19 1.29
N SER A 356 6.08 17.76 2.49
CA SER A 356 7.28 18.05 3.29
C SER A 356 8.19 16.82 3.42
N GLY A 357 9.43 16.95 2.96
CA GLY A 357 10.46 15.89 3.03
C GLY A 357 10.45 14.91 1.85
N SER A 358 9.65 15.10 0.81
CA SER A 358 9.56 14.15 -0.32
C SER A 358 10.53 14.43 -1.47
N ALA A 359 11.26 15.55 -1.46
CA ALA A 359 12.01 16.07 -2.61
C ALA A 359 12.99 15.04 -3.18
N HIS A 360 13.65 14.29 -2.29
CA HIS A 360 14.60 13.24 -2.64
C HIS A 360 13.95 12.03 -3.36
N LEU A 361 12.64 11.85 -3.23
CA LEU A 361 11.85 10.79 -3.87
C LEU A 361 11.19 11.25 -5.18
N ARG A 362 11.14 12.57 -5.44
CA ARG A 362 10.43 13.13 -6.60
C ARG A 362 11.22 13.00 -7.90
N THR A 363 10.47 12.83 -8.99
CA THR A 363 10.95 12.83 -10.37
C THR A 363 10.53 14.10 -11.10
N PRO A 364 11.24 14.51 -12.17
CA PRO A 364 10.74 15.50 -13.11
C PRO A 364 9.50 14.98 -13.86
N ILE A 365 8.64 15.88 -14.36
CA ILE A 365 7.39 15.53 -15.06
C ILE A 365 7.67 14.72 -16.34
N GLU A 366 8.78 15.06 -17.02
CA GLU A 366 9.27 14.40 -18.23
C GLU A 366 9.43 12.89 -18.02
N LYS A 367 9.76 12.45 -16.80
CA LYS A 367 9.89 11.04 -16.49
C LYS A 367 8.56 10.29 -16.56
N GLY A 368 7.47 10.92 -16.10
CA GLY A 368 6.13 10.35 -16.22
C GLY A 368 5.67 10.26 -17.68
N LEU A 369 5.96 11.30 -18.46
CA LEU A 369 5.72 11.32 -19.91
C LEU A 369 6.50 10.22 -20.65
N GLU A 370 7.79 10.07 -20.34
CA GLU A 370 8.65 9.00 -20.88
C GLU A 370 8.06 7.62 -20.60
N ILE A 371 7.61 7.37 -19.37
CA ILE A 371 7.01 6.10 -18.96
C ILE A 371 5.71 5.83 -19.73
N VAL A 372 4.78 6.78 -19.78
CA VAL A 372 3.51 6.58 -20.49
C VAL A 372 3.75 6.39 -21.99
N ALA A 373 4.67 7.13 -22.59
CA ALA A 373 5.07 6.96 -24.00
C ALA A 373 5.67 5.57 -24.24
N GLY A 374 6.55 5.10 -23.36
CA GLY A 374 7.16 3.76 -23.43
C GLY A 374 6.21 2.59 -23.16
N LEU A 375 5.01 2.86 -22.63
CA LEU A 375 3.94 1.87 -22.46
C LEU A 375 2.94 1.91 -23.63
N ARG A 376 2.51 3.10 -24.05
CA ARG A 376 1.49 3.28 -25.10
C ARG A 376 1.99 2.71 -26.43
N GLY A 377 1.23 1.78 -27.02
CA GLY A 377 1.61 1.09 -28.26
C GLY A 377 2.61 -0.06 -28.09
N PHE A 378 3.43 -0.04 -27.04
CA PHE A 378 4.41 -1.11 -26.74
C PHE A 378 3.88 -2.22 -25.82
N THR A 379 2.63 -2.12 -25.38
CA THR A 379 1.89 -3.13 -24.61
C THR A 379 0.37 -3.00 -24.83
N THR A 380 -0.40 -3.96 -24.32
CA THR A 380 -1.87 -3.90 -24.28
C THR A 380 -2.39 -2.59 -23.68
N GLY A 381 -3.43 -2.02 -24.31
CA GLY A 381 -4.03 -0.75 -23.89
C GLY A 381 -4.59 -0.78 -22.46
N TYR A 382 -5.04 -1.95 -21.99
CA TYR A 382 -5.49 -2.14 -20.60
C TYR A 382 -4.38 -1.90 -19.57
N ALA A 383 -3.11 -2.03 -19.98
CA ALA A 383 -1.95 -1.87 -19.10
C ALA A 383 -1.46 -0.42 -18.99
N VAL A 384 -2.05 0.52 -19.75
CA VAL A 384 -1.55 1.89 -19.83
C VAL A 384 -2.39 2.80 -18.91
N PRO A 385 -1.89 3.15 -17.71
CA PRO A 385 -2.60 4.05 -16.81
C PRO A 385 -2.59 5.48 -17.35
N THR A 386 -3.42 6.34 -16.76
CA THR A 386 -3.31 7.79 -16.97
C THR A 386 -2.23 8.34 -16.04
N PHE A 387 -1.27 9.11 -16.58
CA PHE A 387 -0.34 9.87 -15.75
C PHE A 387 -1.01 11.18 -15.34
N VAL A 388 -1.00 11.48 -14.05
CA VAL A 388 -1.66 12.66 -13.47
C VAL A 388 -0.73 13.40 -12.53
N VAL A 389 -0.89 14.72 -12.51
CA VAL A 389 -0.35 15.61 -11.49
C VAL A 389 -1.53 16.08 -10.65
N ASP A 390 -1.55 15.82 -9.34
CA ASP A 390 -2.55 16.44 -8.46
C ASP A 390 -2.06 17.87 -8.18
N ALA A 391 -2.81 18.84 -8.70
CA ALA A 391 -2.38 20.24 -8.74
C ALA A 391 -2.33 20.82 -7.33
N PRO A 392 -1.22 21.48 -6.95
CA PRO A 392 -1.11 22.15 -5.66
C PRO A 392 -2.24 23.17 -5.44
N GLY A 393 -2.60 23.38 -4.17
CA GLY A 393 -3.69 24.29 -3.81
C GLY A 393 -5.09 23.74 -4.09
N GLY A 394 -5.22 22.43 -4.33
CA GLY A 394 -6.54 21.80 -4.50
C GLY A 394 -7.11 21.86 -5.92
N GLY A 395 -6.29 22.15 -6.94
CA GLY A 395 -6.77 22.19 -8.34
C GLY A 395 -7.19 20.83 -8.90
N GLY A 396 -6.86 19.74 -8.20
CA GLY A 396 -7.25 18.39 -8.58
C GLY A 396 -6.32 17.71 -9.58
N LYS A 397 -6.70 16.51 -10.02
CA LYS A 397 -5.87 15.62 -10.83
C LYS A 397 -5.93 16.05 -12.29
N ILE A 398 -4.82 16.60 -12.78
CA ILE A 398 -4.67 17.02 -14.17
C ILE A 398 -3.96 15.90 -14.94
N PRO A 399 -4.60 15.29 -15.95
CA PRO A 399 -3.95 14.28 -16.76
C PRO A 399 -2.93 14.91 -17.70
N VAL A 400 -1.77 14.27 -17.81
CA VAL A 400 -0.66 14.73 -18.65
C VAL A 400 -0.35 13.63 -19.67
N PHE A 401 -0.33 14.00 -20.95
CA PHE A 401 -0.19 13.07 -22.06
C PHE A 401 1.01 13.44 -22.93
N PRO A 402 1.68 12.45 -23.56
CA PRO A 402 2.59 12.73 -24.67
C PRO A 402 1.83 13.36 -25.86
N ASP A 403 2.49 14.27 -26.58
CA ASP A 403 1.91 14.94 -27.76
C ASP A 403 1.71 13.95 -28.92
N THR A 404 0.46 13.52 -29.13
CA THR A 404 0.07 12.69 -30.28
C THR A 404 -0.61 13.48 -31.39
N LEU A 405 -1.28 14.58 -31.07
CA LEU A 405 -1.87 15.51 -32.03
C LEU A 405 -0.80 16.54 -32.40
N ILE A 406 -0.34 16.53 -33.65
CA ILE A 406 0.78 17.39 -34.10
C ILE A 406 0.35 18.56 -34.97
N GLY A 407 -0.91 18.62 -35.41
CA GLY A 407 -1.44 19.75 -36.19
C GLY A 407 -2.61 19.38 -37.09
N ARG A 408 -2.90 20.27 -38.04
CA ARG A 408 -3.91 20.10 -39.10
C ARG A 408 -3.32 20.46 -40.47
N ASP A 409 -3.83 19.82 -41.51
CA ASP A 409 -3.53 20.13 -42.92
C ASP A 409 -4.84 20.05 -43.74
N GLY A 410 -5.43 21.23 -44.00
CA GLY A 410 -6.79 21.33 -44.52
C GLY A 410 -7.79 20.58 -43.64
N ASP A 411 -8.59 19.73 -44.27
CA ASP A 411 -9.60 18.87 -43.61
C ASP A 411 -8.98 17.64 -42.94
N HIS A 412 -7.66 17.59 -42.77
CA HIS A 412 -6.98 16.48 -42.11
C HIS A 412 -6.38 16.91 -40.79
N VAL A 413 -6.51 16.02 -39.80
CA VAL A 413 -5.76 16.08 -38.55
C VAL A 413 -4.50 15.22 -38.68
N LEU A 414 -3.38 15.75 -38.19
CA LEU A 414 -2.09 15.08 -38.20
C LEU A 414 -1.82 14.45 -36.83
N PHE A 415 -1.54 13.16 -36.83
CA PHE A 415 -1.22 12.39 -35.62
C PHE A 415 0.18 11.79 -35.71
N ARG A 416 0.88 11.72 -34.57
CA ARG A 416 2.11 10.95 -34.39
C ARG A 416 1.81 9.70 -33.58
N ASN A 417 2.17 8.52 -34.10
CA ASN A 417 1.99 7.26 -33.37
C ASN A 417 3.20 6.94 -32.46
N TYR A 418 3.13 5.80 -31.75
CA TYR A 418 4.17 5.31 -30.84
C TYR A 418 5.51 4.96 -31.53
N GLU A 419 5.51 4.72 -32.85
CA GLU A 419 6.72 4.51 -33.67
C GLU A 419 7.32 5.83 -34.17
N GLY A 420 6.72 6.98 -33.84
CA GLY A 420 7.11 8.29 -34.37
C GLY A 420 6.64 8.56 -35.81
N LYS A 421 5.84 7.67 -36.41
CA LYS A 421 5.27 7.85 -37.76
C LYS A 421 4.12 8.85 -37.73
N THR A 422 4.05 9.69 -38.75
CA THR A 422 2.96 10.64 -38.95
C THR A 422 1.84 10.03 -39.79
N TYR A 423 0.60 10.22 -39.36
CA TYR A 423 -0.61 9.80 -40.05
C TYR A 423 -1.53 10.99 -40.27
N ARG A 424 -2.21 10.98 -41.42
CA ARG A 424 -3.25 11.95 -41.78
C ARG A 424 -4.60 11.30 -41.59
N TYR A 425 -5.50 11.95 -40.87
CA TYR A 425 -6.87 11.50 -40.66
C TYR A 425 -7.82 12.57 -41.17
N TYR A 426 -8.68 12.24 -42.14
CA TYR A 426 -9.71 13.17 -42.59
C TYR A 426 -10.72 13.41 -41.47
N ASP A 427 -10.85 14.66 -41.04
CA ASP A 427 -11.73 15.10 -39.96
C ASP A 427 -12.87 15.94 -40.56
N PRO A 428 -14.09 15.38 -40.64
CA PRO A 428 -15.21 16.05 -41.30
C PRO A 428 -15.62 17.33 -40.54
N GLU A 429 -16.15 18.31 -41.28
CA GLU A 429 -16.69 19.55 -40.72
C GLU A 429 -17.88 19.35 -39.76
#